data_AF-C0BDU4-F1
#
_entry.id   AF-C0BDU4-F1
#
_cell.length_a   1.000
_cell.length_b   1.000
_cell.length_c   1.000
_cell.angle_alpha   90.00
_cell.angle_beta   90.00
_cell.angle_gamma   90.00
#
_symmetry.space_group_name_H-M   'P 1'
#
loop_
_entity.id
_entity.type
_entity.pdbx_description
1 polymer ?
#
loop_
_entity_poly.entity_id
_entity_poly.type
_entity_poly.pdbx_seq_one_letter_code
_entity_poly.pdbx_strand_id
1 'polypeptide(L)'
;MRNYSIYTLKTKLEFTNLYQYLSEKDYKQLEQQILCHSYHTPICTWNGIVINGIEAYELFRKHSIPFRIKRLHFSSKEDVISWICTDQLKREDLTNINKKYLIGKKYDAEKIIVSRQLSSTNKSHISGASIAAKKYPKNVM
;
A
#
# COMPACT_ATOMS: atom_id res chain seq x y z
N MET A 1 -4.19 -20.06 -17.46
CA MET A 1 -4.15 -20.84 -16.20
C MET A 1 -4.28 -19.88 -15.03
N ARG A 2 -5.22 -20.10 -14.10
CA ARG A 2 -5.33 -19.28 -12.88
C ARG A 2 -4.13 -19.64 -11.98
N ASN A 3 -3.27 -18.67 -11.68
CA ASN A 3 -2.13 -18.86 -10.79
C ASN A 3 -2.62 -18.99 -9.34
N TYR A 4 -2.91 -20.22 -8.94
CA TYR A 4 -3.16 -20.58 -7.55
C TYR A 4 -1.84 -20.79 -6.83
N SER A 5 -1.75 -20.30 -5.60
CA SER A 5 -0.54 -20.31 -4.80
C SER A 5 -0.82 -20.89 -3.42
N ILE A 6 0.02 -21.82 -2.98
CA ILE A 6 0.05 -22.35 -1.61
C ILE A 6 1.08 -21.60 -0.73
N TYR A 7 1.53 -20.42 -1.17
CA TYR A 7 2.61 -19.70 -0.52
C TYR A 7 2.21 -19.21 0.87
N THR A 8 3.11 -19.42 1.83
CA THR A 8 3.12 -18.68 3.09
C THR A 8 3.53 -17.24 2.79
N LEU A 9 2.55 -16.33 2.80
CA LEU A 9 2.78 -14.89 2.69
C LEU A 9 3.11 -14.30 4.05
N LYS A 10 3.88 -13.20 4.05
CA LYS A 10 4.23 -12.46 5.26
C LYS A 10 3.12 -11.47 5.60
N THR A 11 2.86 -11.25 6.87
CA THR A 11 2.08 -10.12 7.37
C THR A 11 3.01 -9.17 8.11
N LYS A 12 2.62 -7.90 8.19
CA LYS A 12 3.33 -6.91 9.00
C LYS A 12 2.37 -6.07 9.79
N LEU A 13 2.69 -5.86 11.07
CA LEU A 13 1.84 -5.11 11.99
C LEU A 13 1.54 -3.69 11.50
N GLU A 14 2.52 -3.04 10.87
CA GLU A 14 2.39 -1.70 10.28
C GLU A 14 1.30 -1.60 9.20
N PHE A 15 0.92 -2.72 8.56
CA PHE A 15 -0.15 -2.77 7.58
C PHE A 15 -1.44 -3.36 8.18
N THR A 16 -1.35 -4.41 8.99
CA THR A 16 -2.55 -5.04 9.58
C THR A 16 -3.28 -4.10 10.54
N ASN A 17 -2.56 -3.20 11.23
CA ASN A 17 -3.17 -2.19 12.10
C ASN A 17 -3.99 -1.12 11.34
N LEU A 18 -3.88 -1.06 10.01
CA LEU A 18 -4.67 -0.14 9.19
C LEU A 18 -6.02 -0.75 8.78
N TYR A 19 -6.29 -2.02 9.14
CA TYR A 19 -7.53 -2.71 8.81
C TYR A 19 -8.51 -2.70 9.99
N GLN A 20 -9.77 -2.45 9.69
CA GLN A 20 -10.87 -2.83 10.57
C GLN A 20 -11.19 -4.30 10.31
N TYR A 21 -11.14 -5.16 11.34
CA TYR A 21 -11.57 -6.56 11.18
C TYR A 21 -13.07 -6.64 10.91
N LEU A 22 -13.48 -7.70 10.21
CA LEU A 22 -14.89 -7.98 9.96
C LEU A 22 -15.65 -8.22 11.26
N SER A 23 -16.95 -7.94 11.25
CA SER A 23 -17.83 -8.40 12.31
C SER A 23 -17.86 -9.94 12.32
N GLU A 24 -18.25 -10.56 13.44
CA GLU A 24 -18.35 -12.03 13.52
C GLU A 24 -19.28 -12.60 12.44
N LYS A 25 -20.37 -11.88 12.13
CA LYS A 25 -21.32 -12.25 11.08
C LYS A 25 -20.66 -12.25 9.71
N ASP A 26 -19.96 -11.17 9.37
CA ASP A 26 -19.33 -11.02 8.05
C ASP A 26 -18.13 -11.96 7.90
N TYR A 27 -17.40 -12.23 8.99
CA TYR A 27 -16.32 -13.23 9.03
C TYR A 27 -16.86 -14.64 8.74
N LYS A 28 -17.96 -15.04 9.37
CA LYS A 28 -18.62 -16.33 9.09
C LYS A 28 -19.10 -16.42 7.65
N GLN A 29 -19.66 -15.33 7.11
CA GLN A 29 -20.06 -15.28 5.71
C GLN A 29 -18.85 -15.43 4.76
N LEU A 30 -17.74 -14.74 5.05
CA LEU A 30 -16.50 -14.88 4.31
C LEU A 30 -15.96 -16.32 4.34
N GLU A 31 -15.95 -16.96 5.51
CA GLU A 31 -15.52 -18.36 5.66
C GLU A 31 -16.41 -19.31 4.84
N GLN A 32 -17.73 -19.14 4.88
CA GLN A 32 -18.65 -19.92 4.04
C GLN A 32 -18.37 -19.71 2.54
N GLN A 33 -18.17 -18.46 2.10
CA GLN A 33 -17.85 -18.15 0.71
C GLN A 33 -16.56 -18.84 0.23
N ILE A 34 -15.55 -18.89 1.10
CA ILE A 34 -14.28 -19.58 0.82
C ILE A 34 -14.50 -21.09 0.74
N LEU A 35 -15.19 -21.70 1.70
CA LEU A 35 -15.45 -23.14 1.75
C LEU A 35 -16.29 -23.64 0.57
N CYS A 36 -17.27 -22.85 0.11
CA CYS A 36 -18.09 -23.20 -1.06
C CYS A 36 -17.48 -22.73 -2.40
N HIS A 37 -16.24 -22.26 -2.40
CA HIS A 37 -15.51 -21.80 -3.60
C HIS A 37 -16.16 -20.62 -4.36
N SER A 38 -17.04 -19.85 -3.71
CA SER A 38 -17.68 -18.66 -4.30
C SER A 38 -16.87 -17.37 -4.11
N TYR A 39 -15.84 -17.39 -3.26
CA TYR A 39 -14.92 -16.27 -3.12
C TYR A 39 -13.89 -16.23 -4.27
N HIS A 40 -13.82 -15.11 -4.99
CA HIS A 40 -12.98 -14.98 -6.20
C HIS A 40 -11.95 -13.84 -6.16
N THR A 41 -12.00 -13.02 -5.10
CA THR A 41 -11.09 -11.88 -4.94
C THR A 41 -9.67 -12.38 -4.65
N PRO A 42 -8.63 -11.87 -5.34
CA PRO A 42 -7.25 -12.27 -5.05
C PRO A 42 -6.72 -11.57 -3.80
N ILE A 43 -5.79 -12.23 -3.10
CA ILE A 43 -5.01 -11.62 -2.02
C ILE A 43 -3.99 -10.65 -2.63
N CYS A 44 -4.03 -9.37 -2.24
CA CYS A 44 -3.07 -8.39 -2.74
C CYS A 44 -1.78 -8.43 -1.92
N THR A 45 -0.64 -8.35 -2.60
CA THR A 45 0.67 -8.36 -1.95
C THR A 45 1.58 -7.26 -2.49
N TRP A 46 2.49 -6.79 -1.64
CA TRP A 46 3.64 -5.98 -2.01
C TRP A 46 4.91 -6.61 -1.43
N ASN A 47 5.89 -6.92 -2.26
CA ASN A 47 7.13 -7.59 -1.85
C ASN A 47 6.90 -8.86 -0.99
N GLY A 48 5.86 -9.63 -1.31
CA GLY A 48 5.49 -10.86 -0.58
C GLY A 48 4.77 -10.61 0.76
N ILE A 49 4.44 -9.36 1.08
CA ILE A 49 3.68 -8.98 2.27
C ILE A 49 2.22 -8.81 1.87
N VAL A 50 1.29 -9.39 2.63
CA VAL A 50 -0.16 -9.20 2.46
C VAL A 50 -0.51 -7.76 2.78
N ILE A 51 -1.14 -7.09 1.83
CA ILE A 51 -1.57 -5.69 1.96
C ILE A 51 -3.05 -5.50 1.68
N ASN A 52 -3.81 -6.55 1.31
CA ASN A 52 -5.28 -6.60 1.30
C ASN A 52 -5.77 -8.05 1.37
N GLY A 53 -6.95 -8.27 1.95
CA GLY A 53 -7.56 -9.59 2.10
C GLY A 53 -6.95 -10.41 3.24
N ILE A 54 -6.57 -9.76 4.36
CA ILE A 54 -5.89 -10.41 5.49
C ILE A 54 -6.73 -11.56 6.07
N GLU A 55 -7.99 -11.31 6.41
CA GLU A 55 -8.89 -12.32 6.98
C GLU A 55 -9.17 -13.46 5.98
N ALA A 56 -9.31 -13.14 4.68
CA ALA A 56 -9.44 -14.16 3.64
C ALA A 56 -8.18 -15.02 3.53
N TYR A 57 -6.99 -14.41 3.60
CA TYR A 57 -5.72 -15.13 3.60
C TYR A 57 -5.59 -16.06 4.81
N GLU A 58 -5.97 -15.60 6.00
CA GLU A 58 -5.99 -16.43 7.21
C GLU A 58 -6.93 -17.63 7.06
N LEU A 59 -8.11 -17.44 6.48
CA LEU A 59 -9.07 -18.51 6.22
C LEU A 59 -8.57 -19.50 5.16
N PHE A 60 -7.99 -19.03 4.06
CA PHE A 60 -7.36 -19.89 3.06
C PHE A 60 -6.26 -20.76 3.68
N ARG A 61 -5.45 -20.19 4.58
CA ARG A 61 -4.40 -20.92 5.32
C ARG A 61 -4.99 -21.92 6.30
N LYS A 62 -5.99 -21.52 7.09
CA LYS A 62 -6.69 -22.37 8.07
C LYS A 62 -7.27 -23.62 7.40
N HIS A 63 -7.87 -23.46 6.23
CA HIS A 63 -8.54 -24.55 5.50
C HIS A 63 -7.67 -25.21 4.43
N SER A 64 -6.40 -24.80 4.29
CA SER A 64 -5.48 -25.31 3.25
C SER A 64 -6.04 -25.19 1.81
N ILE A 65 -6.81 -24.12 1.55
CA ILE A 65 -7.45 -23.87 0.26
C ILE A 65 -6.52 -22.99 -0.61
N PRO A 66 -6.21 -23.39 -1.86
CA PRO A 66 -5.41 -22.56 -2.76
C PRO A 66 -6.11 -21.25 -3.10
N PHE A 67 -5.34 -20.16 -3.16
CA PHE A 67 -5.87 -18.83 -3.46
C PHE A 67 -5.07 -18.12 -4.56
N ARG A 68 -5.67 -17.06 -5.11
CA ARG A 68 -5.05 -16.23 -6.14
C ARG A 68 -4.31 -15.08 -5.48
N ILE A 69 -3.14 -14.74 -6.02
CA ILE A 69 -2.36 -13.59 -5.57
C ILE A 69 -2.36 -12.52 -6.65
N LYS A 70 -2.61 -11.26 -6.24
CA LYS A 70 -2.36 -10.07 -7.05
C LYS A 70 -1.16 -9.33 -6.49
N ARG A 71 -0.07 -9.25 -7.26
CA ARG A 71 1.12 -8.48 -6.86
C ARG A 71 0.94 -7.03 -7.29
N LEU A 72 1.01 -6.13 -6.33
CA LEU A 72 0.96 -4.69 -6.56
C LEU A 72 2.37 -4.11 -6.44
N HIS A 73 2.65 -3.08 -7.23
CA HIS A 73 3.92 -2.38 -7.20
C HIS A 73 3.72 -0.99 -6.59
N PHE A 74 4.63 -0.63 -5.69
CA PHE A 74 4.65 0.65 -5.00
C PHE A 74 6.11 1.07 -4.82
N SER A 75 6.37 2.36 -5.02
CA SER A 75 7.72 2.93 -4.93
C SER A 75 8.25 2.96 -3.50
N SER A 76 7.35 2.98 -2.52
CA SER A 76 7.72 3.03 -1.11
C SER A 76 6.67 2.43 -0.19
N LYS A 77 7.05 2.29 1.09
CA LYS A 77 6.13 1.87 2.13
C LYS A 77 5.00 2.88 2.33
N GLU A 78 5.29 4.16 2.22
CA GLU A 78 4.30 5.21 2.42
C GLU A 78 3.21 5.15 1.34
N ASP A 79 3.58 4.81 0.10
CA ASP A 79 2.61 4.58 -0.99
C ASP A 79 1.67 3.41 -0.67
N VAL A 80 2.19 2.34 -0.06
CA VAL A 80 1.39 1.19 0.39
C VAL A 80 0.42 1.62 1.50
N ILE A 81 0.89 2.40 2.48
CA ILE A 81 0.05 2.90 3.58
C ILE A 81 -1.08 3.78 3.04
N SER A 82 -0.77 4.76 2.18
CA SER A 82 -1.79 5.62 1.58
C SER A 82 -2.81 4.80 0.77
N TRP A 83 -2.37 3.78 0.03
CA TRP A 83 -3.26 2.89 -0.71
C TRP A 83 -4.18 2.08 0.22
N ILE A 84 -3.65 1.46 1.29
CA ILE A 84 -4.45 0.70 2.27
C ILE A 84 -5.49 1.61 2.92
N CYS A 85 -5.08 2.78 3.41
CA CYS A 85 -6.00 3.72 4.04
C CYS A 85 -7.10 4.17 3.06
N THR A 86 -6.74 4.44 1.79
CA THR A 86 -7.71 4.83 0.75
C THR A 86 -8.73 3.73 0.47
N ASP A 87 -8.32 2.47 0.51
CA ASP A 87 -9.24 1.34 0.33
C ASP A 87 -10.18 1.18 1.53
N GLN A 88 -9.63 1.17 2.76
CA GLN A 88 -10.42 1.03 3.98
C GLN A 88 -11.40 2.20 4.20
N LEU A 89 -11.05 3.41 3.79
CA LEU A 89 -11.94 4.59 3.89
C LEU A 89 -13.19 4.51 3.00
N LYS A 90 -13.28 3.56 2.06
CA LYS A 90 -14.47 3.32 1.23
C LYS A 90 -15.50 2.42 1.91
N ARG A 91 -15.15 1.78 3.03
CA ARG A 91 -16.03 0.88 3.75
C ARG A 91 -17.17 1.67 4.42
N GLU A 92 -18.39 1.22 4.17
CA GLU A 92 -19.59 1.80 4.79
C GLU A 92 -19.68 1.47 6.28
N ASP A 93 -19.14 0.33 6.70
CA ASP A 93 -19.13 -0.15 8.09
C ASP A 93 -17.97 0.42 8.93
N LEU A 94 -17.15 1.30 8.36
CA LEU A 94 -15.98 1.83 9.05
C LEU A 94 -16.37 2.69 10.26
N THR A 95 -15.87 2.34 11.45
CA THR A 95 -16.17 3.12 12.65
C THR A 95 -15.61 4.54 12.56
N ASN A 96 -16.28 5.50 13.20
CA ASN A 96 -15.82 6.89 13.23
C ASN A 96 -14.40 7.05 13.81
N ILE A 97 -14.03 6.20 14.78
CA ILE A 97 -12.69 6.18 15.37
C ILE A 97 -11.67 5.71 14.33
N ASN A 98 -11.93 4.59 13.65
CA ASN A 98 -11.05 4.07 12.61
C ASN A 98 -10.95 5.03 11.41
N LYS A 99 -12.06 5.67 11.03
CA LYS A 99 -12.06 6.68 9.96
C LYS A 99 -11.10 7.84 10.28
N LYS A 100 -11.16 8.40 11.49
CA LYS A 100 -10.24 9.46 11.93
C LYS A 100 -8.79 8.97 11.96
N TYR A 101 -8.56 7.78 12.50
CA TYR A 101 -7.23 7.17 12.55
C TYR A 101 -6.62 7.01 11.15
N LEU A 102 -7.38 6.46 10.20
CA LEU A 102 -6.92 6.22 8.84
C LEU A 102 -6.70 7.50 8.04
N ILE A 103 -7.52 8.54 8.25
CA ILE A 103 -7.27 9.86 7.67
C ILE A 103 -5.91 10.41 8.14
N GLY A 104 -5.61 10.32 9.45
CA GLY A 104 -4.33 10.75 9.99
C GLY A 104 -3.15 9.95 9.42
N LYS A 105 -3.26 8.61 9.40
CA LYS A 105 -2.21 7.73 8.83
C LYS A 105 -1.97 7.97 7.34
N LYS A 106 -3.04 8.22 6.57
CA LYS A 106 -2.94 8.57 5.16
C LYS A 106 -2.21 9.90 4.98
N TYR A 107 -2.58 10.93 5.75
CA TYR A 107 -1.95 12.25 5.70
C TYR A 107 -0.45 12.17 6.00
N ASP A 108 -0.06 11.46 7.06
CA ASP A 108 1.36 11.29 7.44
C ASP A 108 2.17 10.63 6.32
N ALA A 109 1.62 9.59 5.68
CA ALA A 109 2.25 8.92 4.56
C ALA A 109 2.39 9.83 3.34
N GLU A 110 1.31 10.53 2.96
CA GLU A 110 1.30 11.44 1.80
C GLU A 110 2.26 12.61 1.97
N LYS A 111 2.39 13.15 3.19
CA LYS A 111 3.38 14.19 3.50
C LYS A 111 4.82 13.72 3.20
N ILE A 112 5.14 12.47 3.54
CA ILE A 112 6.47 11.90 3.27
C ILE A 112 6.66 11.68 1.76
N ILE A 113 5.63 11.16 1.06
CA ILE A 113 5.67 10.97 -0.40
C ILE A 113 5.96 12.30 -1.11
N VAL A 114 5.21 13.35 -0.77
CA VAL A 114 5.37 14.69 -1.38
C VAL A 114 6.75 15.27 -1.08
N SER A 115 7.24 15.18 0.16
CA SER A 115 8.58 15.70 0.49
C SER A 115 9.72 14.97 -0.26
N ARG A 116 9.57 13.66 -0.51
CA ARG A 116 10.50 12.89 -1.35
C ARG A 116 10.46 13.32 -2.82
N GLN A 117 9.27 13.62 -3.35
CA GLN A 117 9.12 14.11 -4.72
C GLN A 117 9.80 15.48 -4.90
N LEU A 118 9.55 16.43 -3.98
CA LEU A 118 10.16 17.76 -4.02
C LEU A 118 11.70 17.72 -3.95
N SER A 119 12.26 16.87 -3.09
CA SER A 119 13.71 16.71 -2.97
C SER A 119 14.35 16.03 -4.19
N SER A 120 13.60 15.18 -4.91
CA SER A 120 14.07 14.54 -6.15
C SER A 120 14.10 15.53 -7.32
N THR A 121 13.09 16.41 -7.42
CA THR A 121 13.03 17.46 -8.45
C THR A 121 14.11 18.53 -8.27
N ASN A 122 14.51 18.84 -7.03
CA ASN A 122 15.60 19.79 -6.79
C ASN A 122 16.99 19.23 -7.15
N LYS A 123 17.19 17.90 -7.13
CA LYS A 123 18.46 17.29 -7.55
C LYS A 123 18.64 17.27 -9.07
N SER A 124 17.56 17.15 -9.85
CA SER A 124 17.65 17.15 -11.32
C SER A 124 17.97 18.52 -11.93
N HIS A 125 17.80 19.62 -11.19
CA HIS A 125 18.20 20.96 -11.63
C HIS A 125 19.66 21.33 -11.36
N ILE A 126 20.38 20.60 -10.48
CA ILE A 126 21.73 20.98 -10.05
C ILE A 126 22.84 20.24 -10.85
N SER A 127 22.51 19.19 -11.61
CA SER A 127 23.51 18.43 -12.39
C SER A 127 23.81 19.00 -13.80
N GLY A 128 23.45 20.26 -14.10
CA GLY A 128 23.60 20.84 -15.45
C GLY A 128 24.40 22.14 -15.58
N ALA A 129 24.86 22.76 -14.49
CA ALA A 129 25.56 24.04 -14.56
C ALA A 129 27.08 23.88 -14.38
N SER A 130 27.79 23.49 -15.44
CA SER A 130 29.23 23.75 -15.51
C SER A 130 29.45 25.27 -15.55
N ILE A 131 30.19 25.75 -14.56
CA ILE A 131 30.60 27.14 -14.38
C ILE A 131 31.50 27.54 -15.55
N ALA A 132 31.00 28.37 -16.46
CA ALA A 132 31.83 29.12 -17.41
C ALA A 132 31.93 30.57 -16.91
N ALA A 133 33.01 30.88 -16.20
CA ALA A 133 33.36 32.23 -15.80
C ALA A 133 33.65 33.09 -17.04
N LYS A 134 32.74 34.00 -17.40
CA LYS A 134 33.01 35.05 -18.40
C LYS A 134 33.86 36.15 -17.75
N LYS A 135 35.14 36.19 -18.11
CA LYS A 135 36.04 37.34 -17.91
C LYS A 135 35.51 38.51 -18.75
N TYR A 136 35.12 39.61 -18.11
CA TYR A 136 34.96 40.91 -18.77
C TYR A 136 36.34 41.58 -18.91
N PRO A 137 36.75 42.06 -20.10
CA PRO A 137 37.88 42.95 -20.19
C PRO A 137 37.46 44.37 -19.78
N LYS A 138 38.16 44.93 -18.79
CA LYS A 138 38.22 46.37 -18.57
C LYS A 138 39.02 46.96 -19.71
N ASN A 139 38.49 47.97 -20.39
CA ASN A 139 39.33 48.98 -21.03
C ASN A 139 38.69 50.35 -20.85
N VAL A 140 39.38 51.16 -20.05
CA VAL A 140 39.28 52.61 -19.95
C VAL A 140 40.63 53.11 -20.45
N MET A 141 40.68 53.66 -21.66
CA MET A 141 41.23 54.99 -22.02
C MET A 141 41.16 55.15 -23.53
#